data_AF-A0A814VY36-F1
#
_entry.id   AF-A0A814VY36-F1
#
_cell.length_a   1.000
_cell.length_b   1.000
_cell.length_c   1.000
_cell.angle_alpha   90.00
_cell.angle_beta   90.00
_cell.angle_gamma   90.00
#
_symmetry.space_group_name_H-M   'P 1'
#
loop_
_entity.id
_entity.type
_entity.pdbx_description
1 polymer ?
#
loop_
_entity_poly.entity_id
_entity_poly.type
_entity_poly.pdbx_seq_one_letter_code
_entity_poly.pdbx_strand_id
1 'polypeptide(L)'
;MYSVIETQKGKPCLLFNGYRYLKDRTRNNNVYWRCENRSNCSGRATQEDNSAPILTAPHSHEPDEKRNACEEFRTKLKRRIRDEPLSVRKLFRSKLISAQTTNPSGVSILPQFLEIKNSLYDTKNETYPRLPKLIDDVKIEGMLYLGSFL
;
A
#
# COMPACT_ATOMS: atom_id res chain seq x y z
N MET A 1 13.57 -12.52 -1.02
CA MET A 1 13.14 -11.23 -0.42
C MET A 1 11.63 -11.23 -0.34
N TYR A 2 11.05 -10.74 0.76
CA TYR A 2 9.60 -10.68 0.93
C TYR A 2 9.19 -9.29 1.44
N SER A 3 7.93 -8.91 1.21
CA SER A 3 7.35 -7.72 1.82
C SER A 3 5.86 -7.90 2.05
N VAL A 4 5.34 -7.24 3.07
CA VAL A 4 3.90 -7.17 3.33
C VAL A 4 3.41 -5.78 2.96
N ILE A 5 2.40 -5.74 2.10
CA ILE A 5 1.73 -4.52 1.65
C ILE A 5 0.25 -4.59 2.01
N GLU A 6 -0.44 -3.45 1.95
CA GLU A 6 -1.89 -3.38 2.07
C GLU A 6 -2.52 -3.40 0.67
N THR A 7 -3.55 -4.24 0.51
CA THR A 7 -4.41 -4.19 -0.68
C THR A 7 -5.22 -2.89 -0.70
N GLN A 8 -5.88 -2.62 -1.84
CA GLN A 8 -6.80 -1.48 -1.95
C GLN A 8 -7.94 -1.49 -0.92
N LYS A 9 -8.30 -2.67 -0.39
CA LYS A 9 -9.32 -2.84 0.66
C LYS A 9 -8.73 -2.82 2.08
N GLY A 10 -7.47 -2.40 2.24
CA GLY A 10 -6.78 -2.34 3.54
C GLY A 10 -6.40 -3.71 4.13
N LYS A 11 -6.57 -4.81 3.40
CA LYS A 11 -6.19 -6.15 3.88
C LYS A 11 -4.70 -6.40 3.63
N PRO A 12 -3.98 -7.10 4.54
CA PRO A 12 -2.58 -7.45 4.34
C PRO A 12 -2.42 -8.44 3.18
N CYS A 13 -1.38 -8.20 2.38
CA CYS A 13 -0.97 -8.99 1.23
C CYS A 13 0.53 -9.22 1.30
N LEU A 14 0.94 -10.48 1.30
CA LEU A 14 2.33 -10.89 1.28
C LEU A 14 2.80 -10.98 -0.19
N LEU A 15 3.90 -10.31 -0.49
CA LEU A 15 4.69 -10.47 -1.71
C LEU A 15 5.87 -11.38 -1.39
N PHE A 16 5.90 -12.56 -2.00
CA PHE A 16 6.94 -13.56 -1.72
C PHE A 16 7.20 -14.44 -2.95
N ASN A 17 8.48 -14.57 -3.33
CA ASN A 17 8.93 -15.34 -4.50
C ASN A 17 8.18 -14.99 -5.80
N GLY A 18 7.90 -13.70 -6.04
CA GLY A 18 7.17 -13.25 -7.23
C GLY A 18 5.66 -13.51 -7.21
N TYR A 19 5.12 -14.05 -6.11
CA TYR A 19 3.70 -14.31 -5.92
C TYR A 19 3.04 -13.37 -4.90
N ARG A 20 1.73 -13.20 -5.05
CA ARG A 20 0.86 -12.47 -4.11
C ARG A 20 0.02 -13.44 -3.30
N TYR A 21 0.03 -13.24 -1.99
CA TYR A 21 -0.80 -14.01 -1.07
C TYR A 21 -1.65 -13.08 -0.20
N LEU A 22 -2.92 -13.43 -0.06
CA LEU A 22 -3.82 -12.80 0.90
C LEU A 22 -3.79 -13.59 2.21
N LYS A 23 -3.85 -12.87 3.33
CA LYS A 23 -4.01 -13.50 4.65
C LYS A 23 -5.26 -14.39 4.65
N ASP A 24 -5.10 -15.65 5.06
CA ASP A 24 -6.17 -16.62 5.17
C ASP A 24 -6.64 -16.71 6.62
N ARG A 25 -5.73 -17.02 7.54
CA ARG A 25 -6.00 -17.11 8.98
C ARG A 25 -4.73 -16.94 9.80
N THR A 26 -4.88 -16.71 11.10
CA THR A 26 -3.78 -16.74 12.08
C THR A 26 -4.08 -17.80 13.14
N ARG A 27 -3.09 -18.62 13.50
CA ARG A 27 -3.20 -19.62 14.57
C ARG A 27 -1.83 -19.85 15.19
N ASN A 28 -1.73 -19.91 16.52
CA ASN A 28 -0.49 -20.21 17.25
C ASN A 28 0.71 -19.39 16.72
N ASN A 29 0.56 -18.06 16.64
CA ASN A 29 1.58 -17.12 16.13
C ASN A 29 2.03 -17.35 14.68
N ASN A 30 1.31 -18.20 13.94
CA ASN A 30 1.53 -18.43 12.52
C ASN A 30 0.45 -17.74 11.70
N VAL A 31 0.87 -16.96 10.72
CA VAL A 31 0.02 -16.41 9.67
C VAL A 31 0.04 -17.36 8.48
N TYR A 32 -1.14 -17.84 8.10
CA TYR A 32 -1.33 -18.65 6.91
C TYR A 32 -1.75 -17.74 5.76
N TRP A 33 -1.02 -17.88 4.66
CA TRP A 33 -1.16 -17.08 3.45
C TRP A 33 -1.63 -17.97 2.31
N ARG A 34 -2.61 -17.50 1.55
CA ARG A 34 -3.14 -18.19 0.38
C ARG A 34 -2.99 -17.31 -0.85
N CYS A 35 -2.60 -17.91 -1.97
CA CYS A 35 -2.50 -17.22 -3.26
C CYS A 35 -3.73 -16.33 -3.54
N GLU A 36 -3.51 -15.14 -4.12
CA GLU A 36 -4.60 -14.24 -4.52
C GLU A 36 -5.55 -14.88 -5.56
N ASN A 37 -5.05 -15.71 -6.47
CA ASN A 37 -5.83 -16.44 -7.48
C ASN A 37 -6.48 -17.72 -6.89
N ARG A 38 -7.28 -17.57 -5.83
CA ARG A 38 -7.79 -18.67 -4.99
C ARG A 38 -8.62 -19.72 -5.74
N SER A 39 -9.24 -19.35 -6.85
CA SER A 39 -10.08 -20.23 -7.68
C SER A 39 -9.27 -21.15 -8.57
N ASN A 40 -8.09 -20.72 -9.01
CA ASN A 40 -7.28 -21.44 -10.00
C ASN A 40 -5.92 -21.88 -9.45
N CYS A 41 -5.60 -21.52 -8.20
CA CYS A 41 -4.32 -21.78 -7.57
C CYS A 41 -4.47 -22.21 -6.11
N SER A 42 -3.78 -23.29 -5.75
CA SER A 42 -3.68 -23.83 -4.40
C SER A 42 -2.44 -23.34 -3.64
N GLY A 43 -1.66 -22.41 -4.21
CA GLY A 43 -0.42 -21.91 -3.61
C GLY A 43 -0.62 -21.36 -2.19
N ARG A 44 0.26 -21.76 -1.28
CA ARG A 44 0.21 -21.40 0.14
C ARG A 44 1.59 -21.10 0.69
N ALA A 45 1.63 -20.16 1.62
CA ALA A 45 2.79 -19.90 2.46
C ALA A 45 2.38 -19.80 3.92
N THR A 46 3.29 -20.10 4.83
CA THR A 46 3.10 -19.88 6.27
C THR A 46 4.23 -19.00 6.77
N GLN A 47 3.93 -18.11 7.70
CA GLN A 47 4.91 -17.23 8.31
C GLN A 47 4.69 -17.23 9.82
N GLU A 48 5.70 -17.66 10.56
CA GLU A 48 5.76 -17.45 12.01
C GLU A 48 6.09 -15.98 12.29
N ASP A 49 5.58 -15.44 13.39
CA ASP A 49 5.83 -14.05 13.79
C ASP A 49 7.33 -13.68 13.71
N ASN A 50 7.63 -12.55 13.08
CA ASN A 50 8.97 -12.02 12.78
C ASN A 50 9.90 -12.92 11.95
N SER A 51 9.44 -14.07 11.46
CA SER A 51 10.23 -14.99 10.63
C SER A 51 9.95 -14.80 9.14
N ALA A 52 10.87 -15.33 8.31
CA ALA A 52 10.66 -15.36 6.87
C ALA A 52 9.50 -16.29 6.50
N PRO A 53 8.67 -15.95 5.50
CA PRO A 53 7.65 -16.85 5.00
C PRO A 53 8.26 -18.12 4.39
N ILE A 54 7.55 -19.24 4.55
CA ILE A 54 7.92 -20.55 4.00
C ILE A 54 6.81 -20.99 3.04
N LEU A 55 7.20 -21.46 1.85
CA LEU A 55 6.26 -22.03 0.88
C LEU A 55 5.77 -23.39 1.41
N THR A 56 4.44 -23.57 1.46
CA THR A 56 3.80 -24.80 1.96
C THR A 56 2.97 -25.52 0.91
N ALA A 57 2.60 -24.85 -0.18
CA ALA A 57 2.03 -25.47 -1.36
C ALA A 57 2.47 -24.72 -2.63
N PRO A 58 2.81 -25.43 -3.73
CA PRO A 58 3.28 -24.80 -4.95
C PRO A 58 2.17 -24.02 -5.66
N HIS A 59 2.60 -23.10 -6.54
CA HIS A 59 1.71 -22.37 -7.43
C HIS A 59 1.50 -23.13 -8.76
N SER A 60 0.33 -22.93 -9.36
CA SER A 60 -0.07 -23.48 -10.67
C SER A 60 -0.08 -22.42 -11.78
N HIS A 61 0.58 -21.28 -11.56
CA HIS A 61 0.67 -20.17 -12.49
C HIS A 61 2.02 -19.49 -12.34
N GLU A 62 2.42 -18.73 -13.35
CA GLU A 62 3.66 -17.97 -13.33
C GLU A 62 3.63 -16.82 -12.30
N PRO A 63 4.80 -16.42 -11.76
CA PRO A 63 4.94 -15.21 -10.97
C PRO A 63 4.58 -13.94 -11.77
N ASP A 64 4.14 -12.89 -11.07
CA ASP A 64 3.86 -11.58 -11.67
C ASP A 64 4.67 -10.49 -10.96
N GLU A 65 5.99 -10.50 -11.22
CA GLU A 65 6.93 -9.58 -10.60
C GLU A 65 6.63 -8.12 -10.95
N LYS A 66 6.15 -7.86 -12.16
CA LYS A 66 5.79 -6.51 -12.60
C LYS A 66 4.68 -5.94 -11.75
N ARG A 67 3.58 -6.67 -11.60
CA ARG A 67 2.47 -6.22 -10.77
C ARG A 67 2.89 -6.07 -9.30
N ASN A 68 3.73 -6.97 -8.79
CA ASN A 68 4.22 -6.88 -7.41
C ASN A 68 5.03 -5.61 -7.17
N ALA A 69 5.97 -5.31 -8.06
CA ALA A 69 6.79 -4.10 -7.96
C ALA A 69 5.93 -2.83 -8.02
N CYS A 70 4.96 -2.78 -8.94
CA CYS A 70 4.03 -1.66 -9.05
C CYS A 70 3.20 -1.44 -7.79
N GLU A 71 2.65 -2.52 -7.23
CA GLU A 71 1.77 -2.47 -6.06
C GLU A 71 2.54 -2.14 -4.78
N GLU A 72 3.75 -2.68 -4.65
CA GLU A 72 4.66 -2.32 -3.57
C GLU A 72 5.05 -0.83 -3.63
N PHE A 73 5.44 -0.35 -4.83
CA PHE A 73 5.77 1.05 -5.04
C PHE A 73 4.60 1.97 -4.68
N ARG A 74 3.42 1.68 -5.24
CA ARG A 74 2.19 2.44 -5.03
C ARG A 74 1.79 2.47 -3.55
N THR A 75 1.79 1.32 -2.88
CA THR A 75 1.37 1.22 -1.47
C THR A 75 2.31 1.97 -0.55
N LYS A 76 3.63 1.80 -0.71
CA LYS A 76 4.63 2.53 0.07
C LYS A 76 4.54 4.03 -0.18
N LEU A 77 4.29 4.46 -1.42
CA LEU A 77 4.13 5.87 -1.75
C LEU A 77 2.86 6.46 -1.12
N LYS A 78 1.73 5.75 -1.18
CA LYS A 78 0.48 6.17 -0.52
C LYS A 78 0.65 6.35 0.98
N ARG A 79 1.39 5.45 1.64
CA ARG A 79 1.72 5.60 3.05
C ARG A 79 2.47 6.91 3.31
N ARG A 80 3.54 7.18 2.56
CA ARG A 80 4.28 8.45 2.66
C ARG A 80 3.43 9.68 2.40
N ILE A 81 2.45 9.61 1.49
CA ILE A 81 1.54 10.73 1.22
C ILE A 81 0.67 11.07 2.43
N ARG A 82 0.26 10.06 3.20
CA ARG A 82 -0.50 10.27 4.44
C ARG A 82 0.39 10.79 5.57
N ASP A 83 1.64 10.32 5.63
CA ASP A 83 2.53 10.59 6.76
C ASP A 83 3.35 11.89 6.60
N GLU A 84 3.55 12.39 5.38
CA GLU A 84 4.44 13.52 5.07
C GLU A 84 3.67 14.71 4.46
N PRO A 85 3.83 15.95 4.98
CA PRO A 85 3.15 17.15 4.47
C PRO A 85 3.81 17.71 3.19
N LEU A 86 4.23 16.85 2.27
CA LEU A 86 4.90 17.22 1.02
C LEU A 86 3.97 17.10 -0.19
N SER A 87 4.35 17.71 -1.31
CA SER A 87 3.59 17.55 -2.56
C SER A 87 3.70 16.12 -3.10
N VAL A 88 2.60 15.61 -3.66
CA VAL A 88 2.54 14.26 -4.26
C VAL A 88 3.66 14.07 -5.29
N ARG A 89 3.94 15.11 -6.10
CA ARG A 89 5.03 15.07 -7.09
C ARG A 89 6.41 14.94 -6.45
N LYS A 90 6.68 15.66 -5.35
CA LYS A 90 7.97 15.58 -4.63
C LYS A 90 8.15 14.18 -4.03
N LEU A 91 7.11 13.63 -3.41
CA LEU A 91 7.12 12.28 -2.85
C LEU A 91 7.35 11.22 -3.93
N PHE A 92 6.61 11.28 -5.04
CA PHE A 92 6.77 10.37 -6.17
C PHE A 92 8.19 10.42 -6.76
N ARG A 93 8.71 11.62 -7.05
CA ARG A 93 10.08 11.80 -7.58
C ARG A 93 11.12 11.25 -6.62
N SER A 94 11.03 11.56 -5.33
CA SER A 94 11.98 11.06 -4.32
C SER A 94 11.96 9.52 -4.24
N LYS A 95 10.76 8.91 -4.33
CA LYS A 95 10.60 7.47 -4.31
C LYS A 95 11.17 6.80 -5.56
N LEU A 96 10.97 7.39 -6.75
CA LEU A 96 11.59 6.91 -7.98
C LEU A 96 13.12 6.96 -7.91
N ILE A 97 13.69 8.06 -7.44
CA ILE A 97 15.15 8.19 -7.28
C ILE A 97 15.67 7.10 -6.31
N SER A 98 15.00 6.91 -5.16
CA SER A 98 15.41 5.85 -4.23
C SER A 98 15.36 4.45 -4.85
N ALA A 99 14.36 4.17 -5.71
CA ALA A 99 14.25 2.90 -6.39
C ALA A 99 15.34 2.72 -7.47
N GLN A 100 15.67 3.79 -8.21
CA GLN A 100 16.78 3.80 -9.17
C GLN A 100 18.12 3.49 -8.51
N THR A 101 18.40 4.08 -7.34
CA THR A 101 19.65 3.82 -6.62
C THR A 101 19.75 2.39 -6.11
N THR A 102 18.64 1.80 -5.66
CA THR A 102 18.63 0.41 -5.15
C THR A 102 18.68 -0.64 -6.26
N ASN A 103 17.97 -0.40 -7.38
CA ASN A 103 17.93 -1.33 -8.51
C ASN A 103 17.67 -0.56 -9.82
N PRO A 104 18.72 -0.13 -10.54
CA PRO A 104 18.59 0.67 -11.75
C PRO A 104 17.77 -0.03 -12.85
N SER A 105 17.93 -1.35 -13.01
CA SER A 105 17.27 -2.12 -14.07
C SER A 105 15.78 -2.38 -13.79
N GLY A 106 15.38 -2.39 -12.51
CA GLY A 106 13.98 -2.60 -12.11
C GLY A 106 13.06 -1.39 -12.33
N VAL A 107 13.60 -0.26 -12.77
CA VAL A 107 12.87 1.03 -12.84
C VAL A 107 11.88 1.05 -14.01
N SER A 108 12.18 0.37 -15.11
CA SER A 108 11.29 0.26 -16.27
C SER A 108 9.97 -0.45 -15.96
N ILE A 109 9.94 -1.24 -14.89
CA ILE A 109 8.78 -2.01 -14.43
C ILE A 109 7.83 -1.13 -13.61
N LEU A 110 8.33 -0.03 -13.02
CA LEU A 110 7.57 0.83 -12.11
C LEU A 110 6.51 1.66 -12.84
N PRO A 111 5.41 2.03 -12.14
CA PRO A 111 4.33 2.79 -12.74
C PRO A 111 4.79 4.22 -13.07
N GLN A 112 4.34 4.72 -14.21
CA GLN A 112 4.44 6.11 -14.57
C GLN A 112 3.52 6.96 -13.69
N PHE A 113 3.91 8.22 -13.46
CA PHE A 113 3.15 9.11 -12.58
C PHE A 113 1.69 9.25 -13.01
N LEU A 114 1.45 9.34 -14.32
CA LEU A 114 0.11 9.53 -14.88
C LEU A 114 -0.81 8.34 -14.61
N GLU A 115 -0.29 7.11 -14.55
CA GLU A 115 -1.07 5.89 -14.33
C GLU A 115 -1.67 5.83 -12.92
N ILE A 116 -1.00 6.43 -11.93
CA ILE A 116 -1.43 6.39 -10.53
C ILE A 116 -1.85 7.75 -9.96
N LYS A 117 -1.74 8.83 -10.75
CA LYS A 117 -1.94 10.23 -10.33
C LYS A 117 -3.19 10.43 -9.50
N ASN A 118 -4.37 10.08 -10.03
CA ASN A 118 -5.65 10.35 -9.37
C ASN A 118 -5.67 9.69 -7.99
N SER A 119 -5.36 8.40 -7.95
CA SER A 119 -5.35 7.65 -6.69
C SER A 119 -4.39 8.18 -5.64
N LEU A 120 -3.26 8.78 -6.04
CA LEU A 120 -2.33 9.43 -5.11
C LEU A 120 -2.90 10.74 -4.55
N TYR A 121 -3.56 11.54 -5.39
CA TYR A 121 -4.19 12.78 -4.95
C TYR A 121 -5.46 12.53 -4.12
N ASP A 122 -6.23 11.49 -4.43
CA ASP A 122 -7.36 11.06 -3.60
C ASP A 122 -6.87 10.71 -2.19
N THR A 123 -5.81 9.88 -2.12
CA THR A 123 -5.16 9.55 -0.83
C THR A 123 -4.66 10.81 -0.11
N LYS A 124 -4.12 11.80 -0.84
CA LYS A 124 -3.69 13.07 -0.23
C LYS A 124 -4.87 13.86 0.31
N ASN A 125 -5.97 13.96 -0.44
CA ASN A 125 -7.14 14.74 -0.05
C ASN A 125 -7.90 14.11 1.13
N GLU A 126 -7.78 12.80 1.33
CA GLU A 126 -8.30 12.11 2.53
C GLU A 126 -7.63 12.62 3.82
N THR A 127 -6.32 12.91 3.78
CA THR A 127 -5.55 13.35 4.96
C THR A 127 -5.42 14.88 5.03
N TYR A 128 -5.25 15.52 3.88
CA TYR A 128 -5.06 16.94 3.71
C TYR A 128 -6.10 17.45 2.69
N PRO A 129 -7.37 17.59 3.10
CA PRO A 129 -8.43 18.04 2.21
C PRO A 129 -8.08 19.41 1.65
N ARG A 130 -8.61 19.69 0.46
CA ARG A 130 -8.42 21.01 -0.14
C ARG A 130 -9.09 22.04 0.76
N LEU A 131 -8.40 23.16 0.96
CA LEU A 131 -8.97 24.32 1.62
C LEU A 131 -10.29 24.67 0.93
N PRO A 132 -11.39 24.81 1.69
CA PRO A 132 -12.65 25.26 1.15
C PRO A 132 -12.48 26.62 0.46
N LYS A 133 -13.19 26.83 -0.64
CA LYS A 133 -13.08 28.08 -1.41
C LYS A 133 -13.91 29.21 -0.80
N LEU A 134 -14.98 28.84 -0.10
CA LEU A 134 -15.92 29.74 0.55
C LEU A 134 -15.90 29.50 2.05
N ILE A 135 -16.25 30.54 2.80
CA ILE A 135 -16.29 30.49 4.26
C ILE A 135 -17.39 29.52 4.75
N ASP A 136 -18.51 29.44 4.04
CA ASP A 136 -19.64 28.57 4.37
C ASP A 136 -19.31 27.08 4.23
N ASP A 137 -18.28 26.74 3.45
CA ASP A 137 -17.80 25.37 3.26
C ASP A 137 -16.81 24.94 4.38
N VAL A 138 -16.44 25.85 5.28
CA VAL A 138 -15.53 25.58 6.40
C VAL A 138 -16.31 24.92 7.54
N LYS A 139 -16.13 23.60 7.70
CA LYS A 139 -16.63 22.86 8.87
C LYS A 139 -15.56 22.85 9.96
N ILE A 140 -15.71 23.72 10.97
CA ILE A 140 -14.85 23.72 12.16
C ILE A 140 -15.50 22.82 13.21
N GLU A 141 -15.05 21.57 13.32
CA GLU A 141 -15.39 20.73 14.48
C GLU A 141 -14.51 21.16 15.67
N GLY A 142 -15.13 21.69 16.74
CA GLY A 142 -14.42 21.88 18.01
C GLY A 142 -14.60 23.20 18.78
N MET A 143 -15.50 24.11 18.41
CA MET A 143 -15.89 25.20 19.32
C MET A 143 -17.11 24.80 20.15
N LEU A 144 -16.86 24.14 21.28
CA LEU A 144 -17.78 24.22 22.41
C LEU A 144 -17.83 25.69 22.83
N TYR A 145 -18.82 26.41 22.33
CA TYR A 145 -19.21 27.70 22.88
C TYR A 145 -19.67 27.45 24.33
N LEU A 146 -18.76 27.63 25.28
CA LEU A 146 -19.14 28.01 26.64
C LEU A 146 -19.57 29.47 26.59
N GLY A 147 -20.76 29.69 26.02
CA GLY A 147 -21.50 30.94 26.15
C GLY A 147 -21.95 31.08 27.60
N SER A 148 -21.37 32.08 28.26
CA SER A 148 -21.99 32.98 29.22
C SER A 148 -23.25 32.47 29.94
N PHE A 149 -23.08 32.00 31.18
CA PHE A 149 -24.16 32.09 32.17
C PHE A 149 -23.90 33.31 33.03
N LEU A 150 -24.94 34.15 33.12
CA LEU A 150 -25.12 35.28 34.01
C LEU A 150 -24.83 34.93 35.47
#